data_AF-A0A7C1EE81-F1
#
_entry.id   AF-A0A7C1EE81-F1
#
_cell.length_a   1.000
_cell.length_b   1.000
_cell.length_c   1.000
_cell.angle_alpha   90.00
_cell.angle_beta   90.00
_cell.angle_gamma   90.00
#
_symmetry.space_group_name_H-M   'P 1'
#
loop_
_entity.id
_entity.type
_entity.pdbx_description
1 polymer ?
#
loop_
_entity_poly.entity_id
_entity_poly.type
_entity_poly.pdbx_seq_one_letter_code
_entity_poly.pdbx_strand_id
1 'polypeptide(L)' 'METGDVNKRERVRAMLTPEVGVCGQCQDRYREMATCSGCGQNMLSPGYSGMVYECPLCSEFYCQQCWDTMEGRHRSP' A
#
# COMPACT_ATOMS: atom_id res chain seq x y z
N MET A 1 15.67 18.72 -17.87
CA MET A 1 14.46 17.88 -17.98
C MET A 1 14.56 16.82 -16.91
N GLU A 2 14.04 17.09 -15.72
CA GLU A 2 13.97 16.13 -14.61
C GLU A 2 12.50 15.69 -14.48
N THR A 3 12.17 14.61 -15.19
CA THR A 3 10.85 13.97 -15.18
C THR A 3 11.01 12.51 -14.76
N GLY A 4 11.65 12.27 -13.61
CA GLY A 4 11.99 10.92 -13.12
C GLY A 4 11.10 10.39 -11.99
N ASP A 5 10.61 11.26 -11.10
CA ASP A 5 10.06 10.81 -9.81
C ASP A 5 8.54 10.92 -9.67
N VAL A 6 7.90 11.84 -10.41
CA VAL A 6 6.42 11.95 -10.40
C VAL A 6 5.75 10.67 -10.91
N ASN A 7 6.38 9.98 -11.88
CA ASN A 7 5.86 8.76 -12.49
C ASN A 7 5.93 7.52 -11.55
N LYS A 8 6.82 7.51 -10.55
CA LYS A 8 6.99 6.34 -9.66
C LYS A 8 5.79 6.18 -8.72
N ARG A 9 5.30 7.27 -8.12
CA ARG A 9 4.14 7.23 -7.22
C ARG A 9 2.85 6.81 -7.93
N GLU A 10 2.62 7.33 -9.13
CA GLU A 10 1.45 6.95 -9.94
C GLU A 10 1.48 5.48 -10.37
N ARG A 11 2.66 4.96 -10.73
CA ARG A 11 2.85 3.54 -11.04
C ARG A 11 2.63 2.64 -9.84
N VAL A 12 3.06 3.05 -8.65
CA VAL A 12 2.79 2.31 -7.41
C VAL A 12 1.28 2.28 -7.12
N ARG A 13 0.57 3.41 -7.24
CA ARG A 13 -0.89 3.46 -7.07
C ARG A 13 -1.63 2.50 -8.02
N ALA A 14 -1.19 2.40 -9.27
CA ALA A 14 -1.76 1.45 -10.25
C ALA A 14 -1.43 -0.02 -9.97
N MET A 15 -0.38 -0.33 -9.19
CA MET A 15 -0.02 -1.69 -8.79
C MET A 15 -0.81 -2.18 -7.55
N LEU A 16 -1.48 -1.28 -6.84
CA LEU A 16 -2.23 -1.59 -5.62
C LEU A 16 -3.70 -1.93 -5.90
N THR A 17 -4.13 -1.92 -7.16
CA THR A 17 -5.42 -2.52 -7.55
C THR A 17 -5.31 -4.05 -7.53
N PRO A 18 -6.20 -4.77 -6.83
CA PRO A 18 -6.10 -6.22 -6.56
C PRO A 18 -6.08 -7.12 -7.80
N GLU A 19 -6.38 -6.59 -8.99
CA GLU A 19 -6.31 -7.30 -10.27
C GLU A 19 -4.91 -7.29 -10.91
N VAL A 20 -3.96 -6.51 -10.36
CA VAL A 20 -2.61 -6.36 -10.91
C VAL A 20 -1.63 -7.23 -10.13
N GLY A 21 -1.37 -8.43 -10.63
CA GLY A 21 -0.32 -9.30 -10.10
C GLY A 21 1.07 -8.69 -10.30
N VAL A 22 1.85 -8.59 -9.22
CA VAL A 22 3.22 -8.04 -9.26
C VAL A 22 4.23 -9.20 -9.21
N CYS A 23 5.22 -9.21 -10.13
CA CYS A 23 6.25 -10.25 -10.12
C CYS A 23 7.14 -10.17 -8.86
N GLY A 24 7.74 -11.29 -8.45
CA GLY A 24 8.54 -11.36 -7.23
C GLY A 24 9.67 -10.31 -7.14
N GLN A 25 10.34 -10.02 -8.26
CA GLN A 25 11.38 -8.98 -8.30
C GLN A 25 10.84 -7.57 -8.00
N CYS A 26 9.63 -7.25 -8.46
CA CYS A 26 8.99 -5.98 -8.16
C CYS A 26 8.48 -5.94 -6.71
N GLN A 27 7.99 -7.08 -6.18
CA GLN A 27 7.64 -7.16 -4.76
C GLN A 27 8.84 -6.87 -3.86
N ASP A 28 10.01 -7.41 -4.19
CA ASP A 28 11.24 -7.16 -3.45
C ASP A 28 11.70 -5.71 -3.60
N ARG A 29 11.71 -5.19 -4.84
CA ARG A 29 12.14 -3.82 -5.14
C ARG A 29 11.30 -2.75 -4.45
N TYR A 30 9.98 -2.96 -4.34
CA TYR A 30 9.04 -1.99 -3.79
C TYR A 30 8.56 -2.35 -2.39
N ARG A 31 9.15 -3.38 -1.77
CA ARG A 31 8.74 -3.89 -0.46
C ARG A 31 8.63 -2.79 0.58
N GLU A 32 9.66 -1.97 0.72
CA GLU A 32 9.69 -0.88 1.72
C GLU A 32 8.58 0.14 1.49
N MET A 33 8.30 0.45 0.21
CA MET A 33 7.27 1.43 -0.17
C MET A 33 5.85 0.91 -0.01
N ALA A 34 5.65 -0.40 -0.08
CA ALA A 34 4.35 -1.05 0.01
C ALA A 34 4.18 -1.86 1.29
N THR A 35 4.97 -1.53 2.31
CA THR A 35 4.82 -2.07 3.66
C THR A 35 3.83 -1.21 4.44
N CYS A 36 2.87 -1.84 5.11
CA CYS A 36 1.94 -1.13 5.97
C CYS A 36 2.70 -0.47 7.12
N SER A 37 2.58 0.84 7.27
CA SER A 37 3.27 1.59 8.33
C SER A 37 2.73 1.31 9.73
N GLY A 38 1.55 0.68 9.83
CA GLY A 38 0.94 0.25 11.09
C GLY A 38 1.37 -1.14 11.58
N CYS A 39 1.47 -2.13 10.69
CA CYS A 39 1.72 -3.53 11.08
C CYS A 39 2.92 -4.20 10.38
N GLY A 40 3.58 -3.53 9.44
CA GLY A 40 4.73 -4.08 8.71
C GLY A 40 4.37 -5.10 7.63
N GLN A 41 3.09 -5.33 7.34
CA GLN A 41 2.65 -6.27 6.31
C GLN A 41 2.99 -5.76 4.90
N ASN A 42 3.59 -6.61 4.07
CA ASN A 42 3.81 -6.33 2.65
C ASN A 42 2.49 -6.44 1.88
N MET A 43 1.99 -5.32 1.36
CA MET A 43 0.71 -5.22 0.65
C MET A 43 0.84 -5.57 -0.85
N LEU A 44 2.05 -5.84 -1.36
CA LEU A 44 2.27 -6.42 -2.70
C LEU A 44 2.35 -7.94 -2.67
N SER A 45 2.29 -8.55 -1.49
CA SER A 45 2.30 -10.01 -1.36
C SER A 45 1.09 -10.60 -2.09
N PRO A 46 1.24 -11.69 -2.85
CA PRO A 46 0.12 -12.37 -3.49
C PRO A 46 -0.96 -12.85 -2.50
N GLY A 47 -0.59 -13.01 -1.23
CA GLY A 47 -1.51 -13.37 -0.16
C GLY A 47 -2.30 -12.19 0.44
N TYR A 48 -2.03 -10.96 0.00
CA TYR A 48 -2.76 -9.78 0.44
C TYR A 48 -3.93 -9.50 -0.50
N SER A 49 -5.15 -9.51 0.05
CA SER A 49 -6.39 -9.28 -0.70
C SER A 49 -7.20 -8.07 -0.20
N GLY A 50 -6.65 -7.30 0.73
CA GLY A 50 -7.31 -6.12 1.30
C GLY A 50 -7.11 -4.86 0.46
N MET A 51 -7.89 -3.82 0.76
CA MET A 51 -7.67 -2.49 0.19
C MET A 51 -6.41 -1.83 0.77
N VAL A 52 -5.70 -1.04 -0.01
CA VAL A 52 -4.55 -0.24 0.45
C VAL A 52 -4.97 1.22 0.53
N TYR A 53 -4.67 1.85 1.67
CA TYR A 53 -5.01 3.24 1.94
C TYR A 53 -3.73 4.07 2.07
N GLU A 54 -3.76 5.29 1.55
CA GLU A 54 -2.68 6.27 1.68
C GLU A 54 -3.16 7.40 2.61
N CYS A 55 -2.41 7.70 3.67
CA CYS A 55 -2.75 8.81 4.55
C CYS A 55 -2.48 10.14 3.84
N PRO A 56 -3.48 11.04 3.70
CA PRO A 56 -3.31 12.30 2.96
C PRO A 56 -2.38 13.29 3.66
N LEU A 57 -2.01 13.06 4.92
CA LEU A 57 -1.16 13.95 5.71
C LEU A 57 0.32 13.55 5.67
N CYS A 58 0.62 12.26 5.89
CA CYS A 58 1.99 11.75 5.94
C CYS A 58 2.41 10.97 4.69
N SER A 59 1.50 10.69 3.75
CA SER A 59 1.75 9.85 2.56
C SER A 59 2.20 8.41 2.87
N GLU A 60 1.97 7.94 4.10
CA GLU A 60 2.23 6.57 4.52
C GLU A 60 1.11 5.64 4.05
N PHE A 61 1.44 4.38 3.79
CA PHE A 61 0.48 3.37 3.34
C PHE A 61 0.04 2.45 4.47
N TYR A 62 -1.24 2.09 4.46
CA TYR A 62 -1.85 1.24 5.47
C TYR A 62 -2.68 0.14 4.84
N CYS A 63 -2.60 -1.05 5.42
CA CYS A 63 -3.51 -2.13 5.08
C CYS A 63 -4.92 -1.82 5.58
N GLN A 64 -5.92 -2.45 4.98
CA GLN A 64 -7.32 -2.26 5.34
C GLN A 64 -7.59 -2.41 6.84
N GLN A 65 -7.01 -3.43 7.50
CA GLN A 65 -7.21 -3.66 8.93
C GLN A 65 -6.67 -2.50 9.80
N CYS A 66 -5.46 -2.02 9.50
CA CYS A 66 -4.88 -0.88 10.22
C CYS A 66 -5.69 0.39 9.97
N TRP A 67 -6.15 0.60 8.73
CA TRP A 67 -6.99 1.74 8.39
C TRP A 67 -8.34 1.71 9.12
N ASP A 68 -9.05 0.58 9.09
CA ASP A 68 -10.32 0.38 9.77
C ASP A 68 -10.20 0.57 11.29
N THR A 69 -9.06 0.15 11.86
CA THR A 69 -8.73 0.37 13.28
C THR A 69 -8.56 1.86 13.58
N MET A 70 -7.83 2.60 12.74
CA MET A 70 -7.61 4.05 12.91
C MET A 70 -8.90 4.86 12.73
N GLU A 71 -9.75 4.49 11.77
CA GLU A 71 -11.07 5.13 11.58
C GLU A 71 -12.09 4.75 12.67
N GLY A 72 -11.73 3.85 13.59
CA GLY A 72 -12.64 3.38 14.63
C GLY A 72 -13.80 2.55 14.09
N ARG A 73 -13.69 2.00 12.86
CA ARG A 73 -14.68 1.07 12.28
C ARG A 73 -14.71 -0.26 13.02
N HIS A 74 -13.68 -0.56 13.79
CA HIS A 74 -13.65 -1.66 14.76
C HIS A 74 -14.26 -1.30 16.14
N ARG A 75 -15.06 -0.24 16.23
CA ARG A 75 -15.88 0.07 17.41
C ARG A 75 -17.34 -0.28 17.14
N SER A 76 -17.68 -1.55 17.34
CA SER A 76 -19.03 -1.90 17.83
C SER A 76 -18.92 -2.25 19.32
N PRO A 77 -19.97 -1.93 20.11
CA PRO A 77 -19.92 -1.78 21.58
C PRO A 77 -19.54 -3.05 22.34
#